data_AF-A0A0J7LWZ6-F1
#
_entry.id   AF-A0A0J7LWZ6-F1
#
_cell.length_a   1.000
_cell.length_b   1.000
_cell.length_c   1.000
_cell.angle_alpha   90.00
_cell.angle_beta   90.00
_cell.angle_gamma   90.00
#
_symmetry.space_group_name_H-M   'P 1'
#
loop_
_entity.id
_entity.type
_entity.pdbx_description
1 polymer ?
#
loop_
_entity_poly.entity_id
_entity_poly.type
_entity_poly.pdbx_seq_one_letter_code
_entity_poly.pdbx_strand_id
1 'polypeptide(L)'
;MANRLTKVSARACACALILGMASHAAANMYRYTDQNGQIVISGTIPQEATKRGYDILSDNGRVIEVIPPAPTDAEIAAREAEKQRQKELAEQREKDRLLLKRYSHPDQAVKAMYRKIRELEGLIQLKQGNISVISSQLDNEQSRAADMERAGREIPEATLEKIRRLGLQIRELEQEIAAQNREIEELREAFEADIKRLEEVTGEQRTLPLEPASKAN
;
A
#
# COMPACT_ATOMS: atom_id res chain seq x y z
N MET A 1 -46.01 62.25 -42.69
CA MET A 1 -45.01 61.56 -41.83
C MET A 1 -43.62 62.02 -42.24
N ALA A 2 -42.77 62.26 -41.24
CA ALA A 2 -41.32 62.42 -41.26
C ALA A 2 -40.69 63.49 -42.17
N ASN A 3 -39.89 64.33 -41.52
CA ASN A 3 -39.38 65.61 -41.97
C ASN A 3 -37.84 65.56 -41.97
N ARG A 4 -37.21 66.46 -42.75
CA ARG A 4 -35.89 67.12 -42.54
C ARG A 4 -34.65 66.67 -43.33
N LEU A 5 -34.35 67.51 -44.33
CA LEU A 5 -33.12 68.32 -44.52
C LEU A 5 -31.86 67.94 -43.73
N THR A 6 -30.76 67.70 -44.46
CA THR A 6 -29.38 67.81 -43.94
C THR A 6 -28.56 68.77 -44.80
N LYS A 7 -27.93 69.74 -44.13
CA LYS A 7 -27.05 70.78 -44.69
C LYS A 7 -25.58 70.34 -44.59
N VAL A 8 -24.82 70.89 -45.53
CA VAL A 8 -23.35 70.90 -45.72
C VAL A 8 -22.57 71.31 -44.46
N SER A 9 -21.37 70.75 -44.25
CA SER A 9 -20.23 71.51 -43.68
C SER A 9 -18.86 70.87 -44.01
N ALA A 10 -17.84 71.73 -44.07
CA ALA A 10 -16.56 71.57 -44.74
C ALA A 10 -15.39 71.15 -43.82
N ARG A 11 -14.25 70.87 -44.47
CA ARG A 11 -12.98 70.31 -43.97
C ARG A 11 -12.29 71.14 -42.88
N ALA A 12 -11.55 70.48 -41.99
CA ALA A 12 -10.38 71.04 -41.29
C ALA A 12 -9.36 69.94 -40.91
N CYS A 13 -8.09 70.14 -41.28
CA CYS A 13 -6.91 69.38 -40.84
C CYS A 13 -6.58 69.66 -39.37
N ALA A 14 -6.14 68.64 -38.62
CA ALA A 14 -5.30 68.80 -37.43
C ALA A 14 -4.43 67.54 -37.22
N CYS A 15 -3.11 67.69 -37.38
CA CYS A 15 -2.11 66.75 -36.90
C CYS A 15 -1.93 66.94 -35.39
N ALA A 16 -1.99 65.86 -34.59
CA ALA A 16 -1.56 65.90 -33.19
C ALA A 16 -1.04 64.52 -32.73
N LEU A 17 0.30 64.43 -32.67
CA LEU A 17 1.16 63.63 -31.78
C LEU A 17 0.58 62.38 -31.11
N ILE A 18 0.99 61.22 -31.62
CA ILE A 18 1.01 59.96 -30.87
C ILE A 18 2.18 60.05 -29.88
N LEU A 19 1.89 60.39 -28.61
CA LEU A 19 2.87 60.25 -27.54
C LEU A 19 2.86 58.80 -27.08
N GLY A 20 3.77 57.99 -27.64
CA GLY A 20 4.01 56.63 -27.16
C GLY A 20 4.47 56.69 -25.70
N MET A 21 3.61 56.28 -24.77
CA MET A 21 4.04 55.98 -23.41
C MET A 21 4.93 54.74 -23.49
N ALA A 22 6.24 54.95 -23.54
CA ALA A 22 7.19 53.90 -23.27
C ALA A 22 7.01 53.49 -21.80
N SER A 23 6.27 52.40 -21.58
CA SER A 23 6.25 51.69 -20.32
C SER A 23 7.71 51.38 -19.97
N HIS A 24 8.31 52.16 -19.08
CA HIS A 24 9.58 51.78 -18.46
C HIS A 24 9.28 50.53 -17.65
N ALA A 25 9.57 49.36 -18.23
CA ALA A 25 9.66 48.14 -17.47
C ALA A 25 10.76 48.36 -16.44
N ALA A 26 10.38 48.55 -15.17
CA ALA A 26 11.32 48.64 -14.07
C ALA A 26 12.17 47.36 -14.09
N ALA A 27 13.44 47.49 -14.46
CA ALA A 27 14.34 46.35 -14.55
C ALA A 27 14.73 45.94 -13.14
N ASN A 28 14.20 44.81 -12.66
CA ASN A 28 14.62 44.23 -11.39
C ASN A 28 16.13 43.95 -11.44
N MET A 29 16.84 44.33 -10.37
CA MET A 29 18.25 43.98 -10.19
C MET A 29 18.36 42.74 -9.31
N TYR A 30 19.44 41.99 -9.44
CA TYR A 30 19.65 40.77 -8.67
C TYR A 30 20.97 40.85 -7.91
N ARG A 31 20.97 40.43 -6.65
CA ARG A 31 22.16 40.34 -5.81
C ARG A 31 22.50 38.88 -5.55
N TYR A 32 23.69 38.45 -5.93
CA TYR A 32 24.14 37.07 -5.71
C TYR A 32 25.62 37.03 -5.33
N THR A 33 26.05 35.89 -4.78
CA THR A 33 27.46 35.67 -4.47
C THR A 33 28.14 35.01 -5.67
N ASP A 34 29.27 35.54 -6.15
CA ASP A 34 30.06 34.96 -7.25
C ASP A 34 30.94 33.78 -6.79
N GLN A 35 31.66 33.11 -7.69
CA GLN A 35 32.48 31.95 -7.34
C GLN A 35 33.64 32.28 -6.38
N ASN A 36 34.03 33.55 -6.29
CA ASN A 36 35.11 34.05 -5.43
C ASN A 36 34.59 34.53 -4.06
N GLY A 37 33.28 34.41 -3.79
CA GLY A 37 32.67 34.88 -2.55
C GLY A 37 32.33 36.38 -2.55
N GLN A 38 32.40 37.06 -3.70
CA GLN A 38 32.07 38.47 -3.82
C GLN A 38 30.58 38.66 -4.10
N ILE A 39 29.98 39.67 -3.46
CA ILE A 39 28.59 40.04 -3.72
C ILE A 39 28.53 40.88 -4.99
N VAL A 40 27.80 40.40 -5.99
CA VAL A 40 27.59 41.06 -7.28
C VAL A 40 26.13 41.46 -7.41
N ILE A 41 25.90 42.72 -7.82
CA ILE A 41 24.58 43.22 -8.20
C ILE A 41 24.56 43.40 -9.71
N SER A 42 23.64 42.72 -10.40
CA SER A 42 23.55 42.73 -11.86
C SER A 42 22.09 42.72 -12.32
N GLY A 43 21.83 43.26 -13.52
CA GLY A 43 20.52 43.12 -14.19
C GLY A 43 20.27 41.73 -14.77
N THR A 44 21.22 40.78 -14.63
CA THR A 44 21.10 39.41 -15.14
C THR A 44 21.78 38.42 -14.20
N ILE A 45 21.16 37.25 -14.01
CA ILE A 45 21.65 36.16 -13.15
C ILE A 45 22.33 35.07 -13.99
N PRO A 46 23.59 34.70 -13.69
CA PRO A 46 24.24 33.50 -14.23
C PRO A 46 23.64 32.21 -13.66
N GLN A 47 23.63 31.12 -14.43
CA GLN A 47 23.06 29.83 -13.99
C GLN A 47 23.68 29.28 -12.69
N GLU A 48 24.98 29.50 -12.49
CA GLU A 48 25.71 29.02 -11.31
C GLU A 48 25.30 29.76 -10.03
N ALA A 49 24.81 31.00 -10.15
CA ALA A 49 24.27 31.77 -9.03
C ALA A 49 22.88 31.27 -8.62
N THR A 50 22.08 30.76 -9.57
CA THR A 50 20.77 30.15 -9.28
C THR A 50 20.89 28.97 -8.30
N LYS A 51 21.98 28.19 -8.36
CA LYS A 51 22.22 27.06 -7.45
C LYS A 51 22.60 27.48 -6.02
N ARG A 52 23.13 28.69 -5.82
CA ARG A 52 23.63 29.18 -4.53
C ARG A 52 22.68 30.15 -3.83
N GLY A 53 21.58 30.50 -4.49
CA GLY A 53 20.62 31.48 -4.02
C GLY A 53 21.01 32.91 -4.41
N TYR A 54 20.02 33.78 -4.48
CA TYR A 54 20.15 35.17 -4.88
C TYR A 54 18.98 35.99 -4.36
N ASP A 55 19.16 37.29 -4.23
CA ASP A 55 18.11 38.23 -3.86
C ASP A 55 17.61 38.98 -5.09
N ILE A 56 16.31 39.20 -5.18
CA ILE A 56 15.67 40.09 -6.13
C ILE A 56 15.57 41.46 -5.47
N LEU A 57 16.11 42.48 -6.12
CA LEU A 57 16.12 43.86 -5.66
C LEU A 57 15.14 44.71 -6.48
N SER A 58 14.54 45.70 -5.83
CA SER A 58 13.77 46.76 -6.46
C SER A 58 14.68 47.74 -7.19
N ASP A 59 14.09 48.59 -8.02
CA ASP A 59 14.73 49.75 -8.67
C ASP A 59 15.59 50.62 -7.73
N ASN A 60 15.17 50.74 -6.47
CA ASN A 60 15.82 51.49 -5.41
C ASN A 60 16.83 50.65 -4.59
N GLY A 61 17.18 49.44 -5.06
CA GLY A 61 18.18 48.56 -4.44
C GLY A 61 17.72 47.84 -3.17
N ARG A 62 16.41 47.85 -2.87
CA ARG A 62 15.85 47.15 -1.71
C ARG A 62 15.50 45.70 -2.04
N VAL A 63 15.76 44.77 -1.13
CA VAL A 63 15.40 43.35 -1.31
C VAL A 63 13.89 43.20 -1.34
N ILE A 64 13.38 42.70 -2.46
CA ILE A 64 11.98 42.31 -2.66
C ILE A 64 11.79 40.86 -2.21
N GLU A 65 12.71 39.97 -2.63
CA GLU A 65 12.58 38.53 -2.43
C GLU A 65 13.97 37.89 -2.29
N VAL A 66 14.07 36.87 -1.44
CA VAL A 66 15.30 36.09 -1.23
C VAL A 66 15.05 34.68 -1.75
N ILE A 67 15.81 34.26 -2.76
CA ILE A 67 15.76 32.91 -3.32
C ILE A 67 16.86 32.08 -2.66
N PRO A 68 16.52 31.02 -1.90
CA PRO A 68 17.50 30.21 -1.21
C PRO A 68 18.35 29.37 -2.19
N PRO A 69 19.54 28.90 -1.76
CA PRO A 69 20.32 27.92 -2.51
C PRO A 69 19.52 26.66 -2.84
N ALA A 70 19.95 25.98 -3.90
CA ALA A 70 19.46 24.65 -4.19
C ALA A 70 19.76 23.73 -2.98
N PRO A 71 18.79 22.90 -2.55
CA PRO A 71 18.99 22.02 -1.42
C PRO A 71 20.14 21.07 -1.69
N THR A 72 20.95 20.84 -0.68
CA THR A 72 22.05 19.87 -0.72
C THR A 72 21.51 18.44 -0.84
N ASP A 73 22.30 17.51 -1.37
CA ASP A 73 21.90 16.10 -1.46
C ASP A 73 21.49 15.52 -0.08
N ALA A 74 22.14 15.97 0.99
CA ALA A 74 21.80 15.59 2.36
C ALA A 74 20.42 16.12 2.80
N GLU A 75 20.07 17.36 2.44
CA GLU A 75 18.75 17.93 2.73
C GLU A 75 17.63 17.27 1.91
N ILE A 76 17.93 16.88 0.67
CA ILE A 76 17.01 16.10 -0.17
C ILE A 76 16.77 14.72 0.46
N ALA A 77 17.83 13.99 0.81
CA ALA A 77 17.73 12.69 1.45
C ALA A 77 17.00 12.74 2.79
N ALA A 78 17.26 13.76 3.62
CA ALA A 78 16.55 13.96 4.88
C ALA A 78 15.05 14.24 4.66
N ARG A 79 14.70 15.07 3.67
CA ARG A 79 13.29 15.34 3.30
C ARG A 79 12.59 14.09 2.77
N GLU A 80 13.27 13.26 1.99
CA GLU A 80 12.73 11.99 1.49
C GLU A 80 12.52 10.98 2.62
N ALA A 81 13.49 10.85 3.53
CA ALA A 81 13.36 9.99 4.71
C ALA A 81 12.20 10.43 5.61
N GLU A 82 12.05 11.75 5.85
CA GLU A 82 10.93 12.28 6.62
C GLU A 82 9.60 12.03 5.91
N LYS A 83 9.53 12.27 4.60
CA LYS A 83 8.34 11.97 3.80
C LYS A 83 7.97 10.49 3.88
N GLN A 84 8.95 9.60 3.87
CA GLN A 84 8.73 8.16 4.00
C GLN A 84 8.20 7.78 5.40
N ARG A 85 8.77 8.35 6.46
CA ARG A 85 8.25 8.17 7.84
C ARG A 85 6.82 8.65 7.99
N GLN A 86 6.49 9.81 7.43
CA GLN A 86 5.12 10.34 7.48
C GLN A 86 4.12 9.47 6.71
N LYS A 87 4.54 8.88 5.58
CA LYS A 87 3.73 7.89 4.85
C LYS A 87 3.49 6.63 5.69
N GLU A 88 4.54 6.05 6.26
CA GLU A 88 4.43 4.85 7.11
C GLU A 88 3.52 5.09 8.32
N LEU A 89 3.63 6.26 8.94
CA LEU A 89 2.75 6.66 10.05
C LEU A 89 1.29 6.82 9.59
N ALA A 90 1.06 7.41 8.42
CA ALA A 90 -0.28 7.54 7.86
C ALA A 90 -0.90 6.19 7.51
N GLU A 91 -0.12 5.29 6.93
CA GLU A 91 -0.52 3.91 6.63
C GLU A 91 -0.86 3.14 7.91
N GLN A 92 -0.03 3.26 8.96
CA GLN A 92 -0.30 2.63 10.24
C GLN A 92 -1.60 3.14 10.87
N ARG A 93 -1.81 4.47 10.86
CA ARG A 93 -3.06 5.07 11.37
C ARG A 93 -4.29 4.57 10.63
N GLU A 94 -4.18 4.38 9.31
CA GLU A 94 -5.29 3.83 8.52
C GLU A 94 -5.54 2.36 8.86
N LYS A 95 -4.49 1.54 9.03
CA LYS A 95 -4.62 0.16 9.51
C LYS A 95 -5.29 0.10 10.88
N ASP A 96 -4.86 0.94 11.82
CA ASP A 96 -5.44 1.02 13.16
C ASP A 96 -6.92 1.42 13.10
N ARG A 97 -7.27 2.40 12.26
CA ARG A 97 -8.65 2.83 12.05
C ARG A 97 -9.54 1.70 11.51
N LEU A 98 -9.03 0.92 10.55
CA LEU A 98 -9.74 -0.23 10.00
C LEU A 98 -9.90 -1.34 11.04
N LEU A 99 -8.88 -1.55 11.87
CA LEU A 99 -8.88 -2.55 12.93
C LEU A 99 -9.93 -2.21 14.01
N LEU A 100 -9.96 -0.97 14.49
CA LEU A 100 -10.96 -0.46 15.44
C LEU A 100 -12.38 -0.47 14.87
N LYS A 101 -12.53 -0.26 13.56
CA LYS A 101 -13.84 -0.38 12.90
C LYS A 101 -14.35 -1.83 12.89
N ARG A 102 -13.45 -2.81 12.84
CA ARG A 102 -13.80 -4.23 12.80
C ARG A 102 -14.02 -4.81 14.19
N TYR A 103 -13.21 -4.40 15.16
CA TYR A 103 -13.23 -4.91 16.53
C TYR A 103 -13.21 -3.76 17.51
N SER A 104 -14.22 -3.69 18.38
CA SER A 104 -14.30 -2.64 19.40
C SER A 104 -13.49 -2.96 20.66
N HIS A 105 -13.09 -4.21 20.85
CA HIS A 105 -12.31 -4.70 22.01
C HIS A 105 -11.44 -5.89 21.57
N PRO A 106 -10.22 -6.08 22.11
CA PRO A 106 -9.34 -7.22 21.79
C PRO A 106 -10.03 -8.60 21.84
N ASP A 107 -10.84 -8.84 22.87
CA ASP A 107 -11.64 -10.09 22.99
C ASP A 107 -12.57 -10.39 21.81
N GLN A 108 -13.04 -9.38 21.07
CA GLN A 108 -13.84 -9.61 19.86
C GLN A 108 -12.98 -10.20 18.73
N ALA A 109 -11.73 -9.74 18.61
CA ALA A 109 -10.78 -10.30 17.66
C ALA A 109 -10.43 -11.75 18.04
N VAL A 110 -10.22 -12.04 19.33
CA VAL A 110 -10.00 -13.43 19.82
C VAL A 110 -11.19 -14.34 19.46
N LYS A 111 -12.43 -13.90 19.71
CA LYS A 111 -13.62 -14.70 19.35
C LYS A 111 -13.74 -14.91 17.84
N ALA A 112 -13.41 -13.90 17.04
CA ALA A 112 -13.40 -14.01 15.59
C ALA A 112 -12.33 -15.00 15.09
N MET A 113 -11.14 -14.98 15.70
CA MET A 113 -10.06 -15.95 15.46
C MET A 113 -10.55 -17.37 15.74
N TYR A 114 -11.11 -17.62 16.93
CA TYR A 114 -11.62 -18.95 17.30
C TYR A 114 -12.69 -19.46 16.35
N ARG A 115 -13.61 -18.60 15.91
CA ARG A 115 -14.64 -18.99 14.94
C ARG A 115 -14.01 -19.46 13.63
N LYS A 116 -13.07 -18.68 13.09
CA LYS A 116 -12.39 -19.02 11.83
C LYS A 116 -11.52 -20.28 11.95
N ILE A 117 -10.78 -20.43 13.05
CA ILE A 117 -10.00 -21.66 13.32
C ILE A 117 -10.94 -22.87 13.36
N ARG A 118 -12.07 -22.77 14.06
CA ARG A 118 -13.04 -23.87 14.15
C ARG A 118 -13.64 -24.23 12.79
N GLU A 119 -13.88 -23.26 11.92
CA GLU A 119 -14.32 -23.50 10.54
C GLU A 119 -13.28 -24.33 9.78
N LEU A 120 -12.00 -23.97 9.85
CA LEU A 120 -10.91 -24.73 9.21
C LEU A 120 -10.72 -26.12 9.82
N GLU A 121 -10.79 -26.25 11.14
CA GLU A 121 -10.72 -27.54 11.85
C GLU A 121 -11.88 -28.47 11.44
N GLY A 122 -13.08 -27.93 11.23
CA GLY A 122 -14.21 -28.70 10.73
C GLY A 122 -13.97 -29.27 9.32
N LEU A 123 -13.29 -28.52 8.45
CA LEU A 123 -12.90 -29.01 7.13
C LEU A 123 -11.84 -30.11 7.22
N ILE A 124 -10.88 -29.99 8.14
CA ILE A 124 -9.87 -31.03 8.40
C ILE A 124 -10.57 -32.31 8.87
N GLN A 125 -11.51 -32.22 9.80
CA GLN A 125 -12.27 -33.39 10.30
C GLN A 125 -13.04 -34.08 9.17
N LEU A 126 -13.66 -33.32 8.26
CA LEU A 126 -14.33 -33.88 7.10
C LEU A 126 -13.34 -34.65 6.19
N LYS A 127 -12.17 -34.09 5.91
CA LYS A 127 -11.14 -34.75 5.10
C LYS A 127 -10.60 -36.01 5.78
N GLN A 128 -10.40 -35.98 7.09
CA GLN A 128 -9.99 -37.14 7.88
C GLN A 128 -11.06 -38.25 7.82
N GLY A 129 -12.34 -37.90 7.89
CA GLY A 129 -13.44 -38.84 7.68
C GLY A 129 -13.39 -39.49 6.29
N ASN A 130 -13.13 -38.70 5.25
CA ASN A 130 -12.96 -39.22 3.88
C ASN A 130 -11.76 -40.16 3.76
N ILE A 131 -10.61 -39.81 4.37
CA ILE A 131 -9.42 -40.68 4.41
C ILE A 131 -9.77 -42.01 5.06
N SER A 132 -10.50 -42.01 6.18
CA SER A 132 -10.90 -43.25 6.87
C SER A 132 -11.72 -44.18 5.96
N VAL A 133 -12.67 -43.63 5.22
CA VAL A 133 -13.48 -44.40 4.25
C VAL A 133 -12.61 -44.96 3.12
N ILE A 134 -11.73 -44.14 2.53
CA ILE A 134 -10.87 -44.55 1.42
C ILE A 134 -9.83 -45.58 1.89
N SER A 135 -9.28 -45.43 3.10
CA SER A 135 -8.36 -46.38 3.71
C SER A 135 -9.01 -47.75 3.88
N SER A 136 -10.24 -47.80 4.40
CA SER A 136 -10.97 -49.07 4.50
C SER A 136 -11.21 -49.71 3.13
N GLN A 137 -11.49 -48.91 2.09
CA GLN A 137 -11.59 -49.43 0.72
C GLN A 137 -10.26 -49.97 0.20
N LEU A 138 -9.16 -49.28 0.49
CA LEU A 138 -7.81 -49.69 0.11
C LEU A 138 -7.44 -51.01 0.78
N ASP A 139 -7.67 -51.14 2.09
CA ASP A 139 -7.38 -52.36 2.87
C ASP A 139 -8.14 -53.57 2.33
N ASN A 140 -9.41 -53.37 1.94
CA ASN A 140 -10.24 -54.41 1.34
C ASN A 140 -9.70 -54.87 -0.03
N GLU A 141 -9.28 -53.94 -0.90
CA GLU A 141 -8.71 -54.29 -2.21
C GLU A 141 -7.33 -54.95 -2.08
N GLN A 142 -6.50 -54.48 -1.14
CA GLN A 142 -5.21 -55.11 -0.83
C GLN A 142 -5.39 -56.53 -0.28
N SER A 143 -6.36 -56.74 0.62
CA SER A 143 -6.66 -58.07 1.16
C SER A 143 -7.09 -59.04 0.05
N ARG A 144 -7.95 -58.59 -0.88
CA ARG A 144 -8.36 -59.38 -2.05
C ARG A 144 -7.19 -59.72 -2.95
N ALA A 145 -6.30 -58.76 -3.23
CA ALA A 145 -5.11 -59.00 -4.03
C ALA A 145 -4.18 -60.02 -3.35
N ALA A 146 -3.97 -59.90 -2.04
CA ALA A 146 -3.17 -60.85 -1.27
C ALA A 146 -3.77 -62.27 -1.25
N ASP A 147 -5.10 -62.40 -1.19
CA ASP A 147 -5.79 -63.70 -1.30
C ASP A 147 -5.58 -64.36 -2.67
N MET A 148 -5.56 -63.58 -3.75
CA MET A 148 -5.27 -64.08 -5.10
C MET A 148 -3.83 -64.57 -5.21
N GLU A 149 -2.88 -63.76 -4.73
CA GLU A 149 -1.46 -64.09 -4.71
C GLU A 149 -1.18 -65.37 -3.90
N ARG A 150 -1.76 -65.49 -2.70
CA ARG A 150 -1.67 -66.71 -1.86
C ARG A 150 -2.28 -67.93 -2.53
N ALA A 151 -3.30 -67.75 -3.36
CA ALA A 151 -3.91 -68.81 -4.15
C ALA A 151 -3.14 -69.11 -5.46
N GLY A 152 -2.00 -68.48 -5.71
CA GLY A 152 -1.20 -68.65 -6.93
C GLY A 152 -1.87 -68.07 -8.19
N ARG A 153 -2.83 -67.15 -8.01
CA ARG A 153 -3.54 -66.48 -9.11
C ARG A 153 -2.91 -65.12 -9.41
N GLU A 154 -2.87 -64.77 -10.68
CA GLU A 154 -2.46 -63.44 -11.12
C GLU A 154 -3.48 -62.39 -10.65
N ILE A 155 -2.99 -61.25 -10.14
CA ILE A 155 -3.83 -60.14 -9.70
C ILE A 155 -4.26 -59.36 -10.95
N PRO A 156 -5.57 -59.15 -11.20
CA PRO A 156 -6.02 -58.37 -12.33
C PRO A 156 -5.48 -56.93 -12.29
N GLU A 157 -5.05 -56.40 -13.44
CA GLU A 157 -4.53 -55.03 -13.54
C GLU A 157 -5.52 -53.99 -13.02
N ALA A 158 -6.82 -54.20 -13.23
CA ALA A 158 -7.87 -53.33 -12.71
C ALA A 158 -7.85 -53.20 -11.17
N THR A 159 -7.47 -54.26 -10.45
CA THR A 159 -7.32 -54.25 -8.99
C THR A 159 -6.08 -53.45 -8.58
N LEU A 160 -4.95 -53.64 -9.28
CA LEU A 160 -3.73 -52.87 -9.04
C LEU A 160 -3.93 -51.38 -9.28
N GLU A 161 -4.59 -51.01 -10.39
CA GLU A 161 -4.96 -49.62 -10.70
C GLU A 161 -5.87 -49.03 -9.62
N LYS A 162 -6.86 -49.79 -9.14
CA LYS A 162 -7.75 -49.35 -8.08
C LYS A 162 -6.99 -49.07 -6.77
N ILE A 163 -6.09 -49.96 -6.36
CA ILE A 163 -5.20 -49.78 -5.19
C ILE A 163 -4.37 -48.51 -5.36
N ARG A 164 -3.72 -48.33 -6.51
CA ARG A 164 -2.90 -47.13 -6.81
C ARG A 164 -3.72 -45.85 -6.72
N ARG A 165 -4.92 -45.84 -7.31
CA ARG A 165 -5.83 -44.68 -7.27
C ARG A 165 -6.27 -44.34 -5.84
N LEU A 166 -6.70 -45.31 -5.05
CA LEU A 166 -7.13 -45.08 -3.66
C LEU A 166 -5.97 -44.54 -2.82
N GLY A 167 -4.75 -45.08 -3.00
CA GLY A 167 -3.56 -44.57 -2.32
C GLY A 167 -3.17 -43.15 -2.73
N LEU A 168 -3.39 -42.76 -4.01
CA LEU A 168 -3.20 -41.38 -4.46
C LEU A 168 -4.21 -40.43 -3.79
N GLN A 169 -5.49 -40.79 -3.76
CA GLN A 169 -6.53 -39.98 -3.13
C GLN A 169 -6.27 -39.71 -1.64
N ILE A 170 -5.77 -40.72 -0.91
CA ILE A 170 -5.38 -40.53 0.51
C ILE A 170 -4.27 -39.48 0.60
N ARG A 171 -3.19 -39.62 -0.19
CA ARG A 171 -2.07 -38.68 -0.17
C ARG A 171 -2.47 -37.25 -0.54
N GLU A 172 -3.36 -37.09 -1.51
CA GLU A 172 -3.90 -35.77 -1.89
C GLU A 172 -4.65 -35.13 -0.71
N LEU A 173 -5.53 -35.88 -0.04
CA LEU A 173 -6.25 -35.39 1.14
C LEU A 173 -5.31 -35.07 2.31
N GLU A 174 -4.26 -35.85 2.52
CA GLU A 174 -3.23 -35.58 3.55
C GLU A 174 -2.47 -34.28 3.25
N GLN A 175 -2.12 -34.01 1.99
CA GLN A 175 -1.49 -32.76 1.58
C GLN A 175 -2.41 -31.55 1.79
N GLU A 176 -3.70 -31.71 1.48
CA GLU A 176 -4.71 -30.68 1.73
C GLU A 176 -4.86 -30.39 3.23
N ILE A 177 -4.90 -31.42 4.07
CA ILE A 177 -4.93 -31.27 5.54
C ILE A 177 -3.66 -30.54 6.02
N ALA A 178 -2.47 -30.90 5.52
CA ALA A 178 -1.23 -30.23 5.88
C ALA A 178 -1.23 -28.74 5.47
N ALA A 179 -1.78 -28.42 4.29
CA ALA A 179 -1.96 -27.03 3.86
C ALA A 179 -2.92 -26.26 4.78
N GLN A 180 -4.06 -26.86 5.14
CA GLN A 180 -5.02 -26.24 6.06
C GLN A 180 -4.47 -26.03 7.47
N ASN A 181 -3.65 -26.95 7.98
CA ASN A 181 -2.98 -26.76 9.26
C ASN A 181 -2.01 -25.56 9.22
N ARG A 182 -1.28 -25.37 8.11
CA ARG A 182 -0.44 -24.17 7.94
C ARG A 182 -1.28 -22.90 7.88
N GLU A 183 -2.41 -22.93 7.18
CA GLU A 183 -3.35 -21.80 7.13
C GLU A 183 -3.89 -21.45 8.53
N ILE A 184 -4.19 -22.44 9.38
CA ILE A 184 -4.59 -22.20 10.78
C ILE A 184 -3.51 -21.44 11.56
N GLU A 185 -2.24 -21.84 11.42
CA GLU A 185 -1.14 -21.19 12.14
C GLU A 185 -0.85 -19.79 11.60
N GLU A 186 -0.83 -19.59 10.28
CA GLU A 186 -0.70 -18.26 9.66
C GLU A 186 -1.84 -17.32 10.08
N LEU A 187 -3.07 -17.85 10.12
CA LEU A 187 -4.24 -17.12 10.58
C LEU A 187 -4.09 -16.72 12.05
N ARG A 188 -3.61 -17.63 12.90
CA ARG A 188 -3.38 -17.37 14.32
C ARG A 188 -2.36 -16.25 14.48
N GLU A 189 -1.20 -16.35 13.86
CA GLU A 189 -0.15 -15.32 13.93
C GLU A 189 -0.67 -13.94 13.49
N ALA A 190 -1.43 -13.88 12.39
CA ALA A 190 -2.04 -12.65 11.91
C ALA A 190 -3.02 -12.05 12.93
N PHE A 191 -3.89 -12.88 13.52
CA PHE A 191 -4.82 -12.42 14.55
C PHE A 191 -4.11 -12.01 15.83
N GLU A 192 -3.03 -12.69 16.23
CA GLU A 192 -2.25 -12.33 17.41
C GLU A 192 -1.59 -10.95 17.25
N ALA A 193 -1.07 -10.63 16.07
CA ALA A 193 -0.55 -9.31 15.76
C ALA A 193 -1.65 -8.23 15.84
N ASP A 194 -2.82 -8.50 15.25
CA ASP A 194 -3.98 -7.60 15.31
C ASP A 194 -4.48 -7.40 16.76
N ILE A 195 -4.52 -8.47 17.56
CA ILE A 195 -4.93 -8.41 18.97
C ILE A 195 -3.96 -7.56 19.78
N LYS A 196 -2.64 -7.79 19.66
CA LYS A 196 -1.63 -6.97 20.34
C LYS A 196 -1.76 -5.50 19.94
N ARG A 197 -1.99 -5.23 18.65
CA ARG A 197 -2.17 -3.86 18.17
C ARG A 197 -3.44 -3.22 18.73
N LEU A 198 -4.53 -3.98 18.85
CA LEU A 198 -5.75 -3.50 19.51
C LEU A 198 -5.48 -3.14 20.96
N GLU A 199 -4.77 -3.98 21.72
CA GLU A 199 -4.42 -3.69 23.12
C GLU A 199 -3.62 -2.39 23.27
N GLU A 200 -2.68 -2.14 22.36
CA GLU A 200 -1.91 -0.89 22.33
C GLU A 200 -2.77 0.34 22.02
N VAL A 201 -3.68 0.23 21.04
CA VAL A 201 -4.46 1.36 20.52
C VAL A 201 -5.67 1.67 21.40
N THR A 202 -6.32 0.67 21.98
CA THR A 202 -7.47 0.87 22.89
C THR A 202 -7.05 1.07 24.35
N GLY A 203 -5.86 0.59 24.73
CA GLY A 203 -5.41 0.57 26.13
C GLY A 203 -6.11 -0.50 26.99
N GLU A 204 -6.89 -1.38 26.37
CA GLU A 204 -7.60 -2.48 27.04
C GLU A 204 -6.84 -3.79 26.84
N GLN A 205 -6.74 -4.62 27.87
CA GLN A 205 -6.14 -5.95 27.75
C GLN A 205 -7.23 -6.99 27.45
N ARG A 206 -6.88 -7.99 26.65
CA ARG A 206 -7.76 -9.14 26.45
C ARG A 206 -7.92 -9.94 27.74
N THR A 207 -9.12 -10.50 27.93
CA THR A 207 -9.42 -11.43 29.01
C THR A 207 -9.39 -12.88 28.53
N LEU A 208 -9.51 -13.08 27.21
CA LEU A 208 -9.51 -14.40 26.60
C LEU A 208 -8.09 -14.86 26.22
N PRO A 209 -7.77 -16.16 26.40
CA PRO A 209 -6.49 -16.71 25.97
C PRO A 209 -6.35 -16.72 24.43
N LEU A 210 -5.13 -16.85 23.89
CA LEU A 210 -4.94 -17.02 22.43
C LEU A 210 -5.16 -18.47 22.01
N GLU A 211 -4.92 -19.39 22.93
CA GLU A 211 -5.18 -20.82 22.79
C GLU A 211 -6.59 -21.14 23.30
N PRO A 212 -7.47 -21.76 22.50
CA PRO A 212 -8.76 -22.22 23.01
C PRO A 212 -8.55 -23.33 24.05
N ALA A 213 -9.31 -23.28 25.16
CA ALA A 213 -9.16 -24.20 26.28
C ALA A 213 -9.26 -25.70 25.94
N SER A 214 -9.81 -26.07 24.77
CA SER A 214 -9.89 -27.47 24.34
C SER A 214 -8.55 -28.09 23.93
N LYS A 215 -7.50 -27.29 23.73
CA LYS A 215 -6.13 -27.77 23.43
C LYS A 215 -5.18 -27.69 24.63
N ALA A 216 -5.65 -27.22 25.78
CA ALA A 216 -4.85 -27.09 27.01
C ALA A 216 -4.84 -28.35 27.90
N ASN A 217 -5.43 -29.47 27.43
CA ASN A 217 -5.44 -30.77 28.09
C ASN A 217 -4.95 -31.87 27.15
#